data_AF-A0A7C4JJ54-F1
#
_entry.id   AF-A0A7C4JJ54-F1
#
_cell.length_a   1.000
_cell.length_b   1.000
_cell.length_c   1.000
_cell.angle_alpha   90.00
_cell.angle_beta   90.00
_cell.angle_gamma   90.00
#
_symmetry.space_group_name_H-M   'P 1'
#
loop_
_entity.id
_entity.type
_entity.pdbx_description
1 polymer ?
#
loop_
_entity_poly.entity_id
_entity_poly.type
_entity_poly.pdbx_seq_one_letter_code
_entity_poly.pdbx_strand_id
1 'polypeptide(L)'
;MNKLSYLIRIQNLSVLYSGIKVLNNVSLDVTQGETIALVGESGCGKTTLANAILRILPEIASVDNNSKVLYKLGNNYLEIIHLPHTLFRTQIRWKEISMVPQSALNALNPTIKVKDHFIETAKTHGFSDKGEVLGRARVMLEAVKLDADRVLNMYPIELSGGMKQRTL
;
A
#
# COMPACT_ATOMS: atom_id res chain seq x y z
N MET A 1 -3.85 16.71 29.45
CA MET A 1 -3.58 17.00 28.03
C MET A 1 -3.74 15.71 27.24
N ASN A 2 -4.85 15.55 26.51
CA ASN A 2 -5.09 14.36 25.69
C ASN A 2 -4.03 14.30 24.60
N LYS A 3 -3.10 13.34 24.69
CA LYS A 3 -2.22 12.99 23.56
C LYS A 3 -3.17 12.55 22.43
N LEU A 4 -3.29 13.38 21.38
CA LEU A 4 -3.93 12.99 20.13
C LEU A 4 -3.33 11.65 19.70
N SER A 5 -4.15 10.59 19.70
CA SER A 5 -3.70 9.27 19.27
C SER A 5 -3.73 9.22 17.75
N TYR A 6 -2.56 9.21 17.13
CA TYR A 6 -2.39 9.01 15.69
C TYR A 6 -2.36 7.51 15.38
N LEU A 7 -2.87 7.14 14.22
CA LEU A 7 -2.66 5.82 13.60
C LEU A 7 -1.28 5.79 12.93
N ILE A 8 -0.93 6.86 12.21
CA ILE A 8 0.39 7.06 11.63
C ILE A 8 0.88 8.47 11.93
N ARG A 9 2.16 8.61 12.28
CA ARG A 9 2.84 9.88 12.47
C ARG A 9 4.12 9.89 11.67
N ILE A 10 4.23 10.85 10.78
CA ILE A 10 5.39 11.13 9.94
C ILE A 10 6.12 12.31 10.58
N GLN A 11 7.43 12.17 10.81
CA GLN A 11 8.26 13.20 11.42
C GLN A 11 9.48 13.44 10.54
N ASN A 12 9.63 14.69 10.09
CA ASN A 12 10.78 15.20 9.34
C ASN A 12 11.18 14.33 8.14
N LEU A 13 10.20 13.71 7.47
CA LEU A 13 10.47 12.80 6.37
C LEU A 13 11.08 13.56 5.19
N SER A 14 12.34 13.25 4.90
CA SER A 14 13.10 13.77 3.78
C SER A 14 13.55 12.62 2.89
N VAL A 15 13.40 12.80 1.58
CA VAL A 15 13.76 11.79 0.57
C VAL A 15 14.57 12.45 -0.52
N LEU A 16 15.68 11.83 -0.87
CA LEU A 16 16.59 12.26 -1.93
C LEU A 16 16.57 11.24 -3.07
N TYR A 17 16.73 11.69 -4.30
CA TYR A 17 16.93 10.87 -5.50
C TYR A 17 18.26 11.29 -6.12
N SER A 18 19.24 10.38 -6.15
CA SER A 18 20.60 10.69 -6.62
C SER A 18 21.17 11.99 -6.02
N GLY A 19 20.93 12.21 -4.71
CA GLY A 19 21.37 13.40 -3.98
C GLY A 19 20.46 14.64 -4.12
N ILE A 20 19.46 14.62 -5.01
CA ILE A 20 18.50 15.71 -5.16
C ILE A 20 17.33 15.52 -4.20
N LYS A 21 17.08 16.51 -3.35
CA LYS A 21 15.98 16.44 -2.37
C LYS A 21 14.62 16.59 -3.05
N VAL A 22 13.78 15.55 -2.94
CA VAL A 22 12.40 15.51 -3.48
C VAL A 22 11.37 15.75 -2.38
N LEU A 23 11.60 15.22 -1.18
CA LEU A 23 10.83 15.56 0.02
C LEU A 23 11.72 16.28 1.03
N ASN A 24 11.20 17.34 1.64
CA ASN A 24 11.93 18.16 2.59
C ASN A 24 11.14 18.30 3.91
N ASN A 25 11.55 17.55 4.93
CA ASN A 25 11.05 17.62 6.30
C ASN A 25 9.52 17.52 6.43
N VAL A 26 8.90 16.60 5.68
CA VAL A 26 7.44 16.40 5.73
C VAL A 26 7.05 15.82 7.09
N SER A 27 6.11 16.47 7.77
CA SER A 27 5.53 15.99 9.03
C SER A 27 4.01 16.05 8.97
N LEU A 28 3.37 14.95 9.36
CA LEU A 28 1.93 14.73 9.22
C LEU A 28 1.49 13.68 10.24
N ASP A 29 0.34 13.89 10.87
CA ASP A 29 -0.36 12.87 11.64
C ASP A 29 -1.64 12.46 10.90
N VAL A 30 -1.95 11.16 10.89
CA VAL A 30 -3.27 10.64 10.48
C VAL A 30 -3.84 9.86 11.65
N THR A 31 -5.04 10.23 12.07
CA THR A 31 -5.76 9.56 13.16
C THR A 31 -6.57 8.37 12.64
N GLN A 32 -6.98 7.48 13.54
CA GLN A 32 -7.77 6.32 13.14
C GLN A 32 -9.17 6.75 12.64
N GLY A 33 -9.57 6.24 11.47
CA GLY A 33 -10.84 6.60 10.83
C GLY A 33 -10.80 7.91 10.04
N GLU A 34 -9.68 8.62 10.06
CA GLU A 34 -9.50 9.85 9.30
C GLU A 34 -9.23 9.56 7.81
N THR A 35 -9.81 10.39 6.95
CA THR A 35 -9.52 10.39 5.52
C THR A 35 -8.81 11.69 5.17
N ILE A 36 -7.60 11.58 4.62
CA ILE A 36 -6.80 12.73 4.22
C ILE A 36 -6.60 12.70 2.71
N ALA A 37 -6.81 13.85 2.08
CA ALA A 37 -6.47 14.06 0.67
C ALA A 37 -5.12 14.79 0.58
N LEU A 38 -4.15 14.16 -0.09
CA LEU A 38 -2.88 14.80 -0.41
C LEU A 38 -2.93 15.40 -1.82
N VAL A 39 -2.97 16.73 -1.89
CA VAL A 39 -3.08 17.49 -3.15
C VAL A 39 -1.82 18.29 -3.43
N GLY A 40 -1.56 18.55 -4.71
CA GLY A 40 -0.41 19.32 -5.17
C GLY A 40 -0.13 19.07 -6.64
N GLU A 41 0.74 19.87 -7.25
CA GLU A 41 1.09 19.79 -8.67
C GLU A 41 1.82 18.49 -9.03
N SER A 42 1.84 18.13 -10.32
CA SER A 42 2.62 16.99 -10.80
C SER A 42 4.09 17.18 -10.42
N GLY A 43 4.75 16.12 -9.93
CA GLY A 43 6.15 16.17 -9.52
C GLY A 43 6.42 16.72 -8.11
N CYS A 44 5.42 17.21 -7.37
CA CYS A 44 5.64 17.76 -6.02
C CYS A 44 5.94 16.73 -4.91
N GLY A 45 6.17 15.45 -5.26
CA GLY A 45 6.57 14.41 -4.31
C GLY A 45 5.44 13.60 -3.64
N LYS A 46 4.17 13.74 -4.06
CA LYS A 46 3.04 12.96 -3.47
C LYS A 46 3.26 11.45 -3.50
N THR A 47 3.62 10.93 -4.68
CA THR A 47 3.91 9.49 -4.87
C THR A 47 5.17 9.09 -4.10
N THR A 48 6.17 9.96 -4.02
CA THR A 48 7.38 9.73 -3.22
C THR A 48 7.05 9.58 -1.75
N LEU A 49 6.12 10.37 -1.20
CA LEU A 49 5.67 10.27 0.19
C LEU A 49 5.02 8.92 0.47
N ALA A 50 4.08 8.50 -0.38
CA ALA A 50 3.43 7.19 -0.26
C ALA A 50 4.45 6.03 -0.35
N ASN A 51 5.37 6.10 -1.32
CA ASN A 51 6.40 5.08 -1.53
C ASN A 51 7.40 5.00 -0.37
N ALA A 52 7.74 6.14 0.25
CA ALA A 52 8.61 6.21 1.42
C ALA A 52 7.97 5.53 2.64
N ILE A 53 6.69 5.82 2.91
CA ILE A 53 5.92 5.18 4.00
C ILE A 53 5.87 3.65 3.81
N LEU A 54 5.69 3.19 2.57
CA LEU A 54 5.59 1.76 2.23
C LEU A 54 6.93 1.06 1.98
N ARG A 55 8.05 1.80 2.06
CA ARG A 55 9.40 1.31 1.79
C ARG A 55 9.51 0.57 0.45
N ILE A 56 8.98 1.22 -0.58
CA ILE A 56 9.05 0.78 -1.98
C ILE A 56 9.72 1.84 -2.87
N LEU A 57 10.56 2.68 -2.26
CA LEU A 57 11.40 3.62 -3.00
C LEU A 57 12.39 2.84 -3.90
N PRO A 58 12.71 3.37 -5.10
CA PRO A 58 13.71 2.77 -5.98
C PRO A 58 15.12 2.92 -5.38
N GLU A 59 16.08 2.14 -5.86
CA GLU A 59 17.47 2.12 -5.33
C GLU A 59 18.18 3.47 -5.40
N ILE A 60 17.85 4.30 -6.40
CA ILE A 60 18.39 5.65 -6.54
C ILE A 60 17.89 6.62 -5.47
N ALA A 61 16.89 6.22 -4.68
CA ALA A 61 16.29 7.04 -3.65
C ALA A 61 16.74 6.61 -2.25
N SER A 62 16.99 7.60 -1.40
CA SER A 62 17.36 7.41 0.00
C SER A 62 16.49 8.26 0.92
N VAL A 63 16.24 7.74 2.12
CA VAL A 63 15.53 8.44 3.19
C VAL A 63 16.57 9.02 4.15
N ASP A 64 16.38 10.27 4.59
CA ASP A 64 17.24 10.90 5.59
C ASP A 64 17.11 10.19 6.94
N ASN A 65 18.24 9.96 7.63
CA ASN A 65 18.30 9.24 8.92
C ASN A 65 17.47 9.90 10.03
N ASN A 66 17.17 11.21 9.93
CA ASN A 66 16.33 11.91 10.90
C ASN A 66 14.83 11.70 10.68
N SER A 67 14.45 11.09 9.54
CA SER A 67 13.06 10.78 9.21
C SER A 67 12.53 9.67 10.13
N LYS A 68 11.30 9.80 10.62
CA LYS A 68 10.63 8.73 11.37
C LYS A 68 9.20 8.57 10.90
N VAL A 69 8.72 7.33 10.80
CA VAL A 69 7.29 7.06 10.67
C VAL A 69 6.88 6.09 11.76
N LEU A 70 6.00 6.55 12.64
CA LEU A 70 5.44 5.76 13.73
C LEU A 70 4.06 5.26 13.32
N TYR A 71 3.85 3.96 13.29
CA TYR A 71 2.56 3.32 13.06
C TYR A 71 2.03 2.69 14.35
N LYS A 72 0.75 2.88 14.64
CA LYS A 72 0.08 2.29 15.80
C LYS A 72 -0.29 0.84 15.50
N LEU A 73 0.37 -0.10 16.17
CA LEU A 73 0.08 -1.53 16.07
C LEU A 73 -0.42 -2.03 17.43
N GLY A 74 -1.73 -2.31 17.50
CA GLY A 74 -2.42 -2.57 18.76
C GLY A 74 -2.32 -1.38 19.72
N ASN A 75 -1.74 -1.60 20.90
CA ASN A 75 -1.56 -0.56 21.93
C ASN A 75 -0.19 0.13 21.87
N ASN A 76 0.69 -0.24 20.93
CA ASN A 76 2.05 0.27 20.83
C ASN A 76 2.29 1.06 19.54
N TYR A 77 3.36 1.84 19.54
CA TYR A 77 3.87 2.51 18.34
C TYR A 77 5.14 1.82 17.85
N LEU A 78 5.17 1.52 16.56
CA LEU A 78 6.32 0.94 15.88
C LEU A 78 6.89 1.97 14.90
N GLU A 79 8.19 2.25 14.98
CA GLU A 79 8.88 3.00 13.93
C GLU A 79 9.09 2.06 12.74
N ILE A 80 8.63 2.44 11.54
CA ILE A 80 8.54 1.52 10.40
C ILE A 80 9.59 1.77 9.30
N ILE A 81 10.19 2.96 9.19
CA ILE A 81 11.14 3.29 8.12
C ILE A 81 12.44 2.49 8.27
N HIS A 82 12.94 2.36 9.49
CA HIS A 82 14.24 1.73 9.76
C HIS A 82 14.11 0.28 10.21
N LEU A 83 12.92 -0.32 10.13
CA LEU A 83 12.75 -1.74 10.42
C LEU A 83 13.65 -2.60 9.52
N PRO A 84 14.03 -3.80 9.95
CA PRO A 84 14.49 -4.83 9.02
C PRO A 84 13.45 -5.05 7.93
N HIS A 85 13.87 -5.09 6.65
CA HIS A 85 12.97 -5.25 5.51
C HIS A 85 12.04 -6.47 5.64
N THR A 86 12.55 -7.57 6.20
CA THR A 86 11.79 -8.81 6.45
C THR A 86 10.63 -8.58 7.43
N LEU A 87 10.83 -7.81 8.49
CA LEU A 87 9.77 -7.50 9.47
C LEU A 87 8.74 -6.56 8.86
N PHE A 88 9.19 -5.52 8.15
CA PHE A 88 8.28 -4.61 7.45
C PHE A 88 7.38 -5.37 6.46
N ARG A 89 7.97 -6.28 5.66
CA ARG A 89 7.24 -7.08 4.68
C ARG A 89 6.22 -8.04 5.32
N THR A 90 6.56 -8.66 6.44
CA THR A 90 5.74 -9.72 7.05
C THR A 90 4.69 -9.20 8.04
N GLN A 91 4.93 -8.04 8.65
CA GLN A 91 4.06 -7.48 9.70
C GLN A 91 3.27 -6.24 9.24
N ILE A 92 3.82 -5.41 8.35
CA ILE A 92 3.22 -4.11 8.00
C ILE A 92 2.62 -4.12 6.60
N ARG A 93 3.44 -4.42 5.59
CA ARG A 93 3.00 -4.35 4.19
C ARG A 93 1.83 -5.30 3.93
N TRP A 94 0.78 -4.77 3.30
CA TRP A 94 -0.45 -5.46 2.91
C TRP A 94 -1.38 -5.89 4.06
N LYS A 95 -0.84 -6.22 5.24
CA LYS A 95 -1.62 -6.58 6.44
C LYS A 95 -2.18 -5.36 7.17
N GLU A 96 -1.35 -4.35 7.33
CA GLU A 96 -1.66 -3.14 8.08
C GLU A 96 -1.75 -1.92 7.15
N ILE A 97 -0.81 -1.81 6.20
CA ILE A 97 -0.75 -0.71 5.24
C ILE A 97 -0.68 -1.27 3.82
N SER A 98 -1.64 -0.87 2.99
CA SER A 98 -1.79 -1.26 1.60
C SER A 98 -1.86 -0.03 0.70
N MET A 99 -1.46 -0.17 -0.56
CA MET A 99 -1.58 0.89 -1.56
C MET A 99 -2.09 0.31 -2.86
N VAL A 100 -3.03 1.03 -3.46
CA VAL A 100 -3.45 0.85 -4.86
C VAL A 100 -2.69 1.90 -5.68
N PRO A 101 -1.67 1.52 -6.47
CA PRO A 101 -0.84 2.49 -7.19
C PRO A 101 -1.59 3.19 -8.33
N GLN A 102 -1.11 4.35 -8.77
CA GLN A 102 -1.76 5.13 -9.84
C GLN A 102 -1.86 4.36 -11.18
N SER A 103 -0.83 3.57 -11.52
CA SER A 103 -0.79 2.73 -12.72
C SER A 103 -1.24 1.29 -12.45
N ALA A 104 -2.07 1.06 -11.44
CA ALA A 104 -2.47 -0.28 -11.02
C ALA A 104 -3.10 -1.10 -12.16
N LEU A 105 -3.68 -0.46 -13.18
CA LEU A 105 -4.18 -1.15 -14.40
C LEU A 105 -3.11 -1.98 -15.14
N ASN A 106 -1.83 -1.64 -14.99
CA ASN A 106 -0.70 -2.38 -15.54
C ASN A 106 -0.09 -3.39 -14.55
N ALA A 107 -0.58 -3.43 -13.29
CA ALA A 107 -0.06 -4.33 -12.27
C ALA A 107 -0.54 -5.78 -12.46
N LEU A 108 -1.65 -5.97 -13.17
CA LEU A 108 -2.18 -7.30 -13.45
C LEU A 108 -1.45 -7.94 -14.64
N ASN A 109 -0.70 -9.01 -14.36
CA ASN A 109 -0.16 -9.92 -15.37
C ASN A 109 -1.31 -10.46 -16.26
N PRO A 110 -1.32 -10.17 -17.58
CA PRO A 110 -2.43 -10.51 -18.46
C PRO A 110 -2.53 -11.99 -18.79
N THR A 111 -1.52 -12.80 -18.48
CA THR A 111 -1.45 -14.23 -18.85
C THR A 111 -1.96 -15.18 -17.78
N ILE A 112 -2.34 -14.67 -16.61
CA ILE A 112 -2.92 -15.46 -15.51
C ILE A 112 -4.30 -14.92 -15.15
N LYS A 113 -5.13 -15.76 -14.50
CA LYS A 113 -6.50 -15.36 -14.15
C LYS A 113 -6.50 -14.45 -12.93
N VAL A 114 -7.57 -13.68 -12.77
CA VAL A 114 -7.77 -12.82 -11.60
C VAL A 114 -7.66 -13.60 -10.29
N LYS A 115 -8.23 -14.80 -10.21
CA LYS A 115 -8.10 -15.65 -9.01
C LYS A 115 -6.65 -15.99 -8.66
N ASP A 116 -5.79 -16.14 -9.66
CA ASP A 116 -4.38 -16.49 -9.44
C ASP A 116 -3.62 -15.29 -8.86
N HIS A 117 -3.98 -14.05 -9.25
CA HIS A 117 -3.49 -12.82 -8.61
C HIS A 117 -3.83 -12.76 -7.11
N PHE A 118 -5.08 -13.07 -6.74
CA PHE A 118 -5.49 -13.13 -5.33
C PHE A 118 -4.70 -14.18 -4.55
N ILE A 119 -4.56 -15.39 -5.12
CA ILE A 119 -3.83 -16.50 -4.50
C ILE A 119 -2.34 -16.15 -4.35
N GLU A 120 -1.69 -15.60 -5.37
CA GLU A 120 -0.27 -15.24 -5.35
C GLU A 120 0.02 -14.13 -4.35
N THR A 121 -0.83 -13.10 -4.33
CA THR A 121 -0.73 -11.99 -3.36
C THR A 121 -0.88 -12.53 -1.93
N ALA A 122 -1.92 -13.31 -1.66
CA ALA A 122 -2.16 -13.89 -0.35
C ALA A 122 -0.98 -14.78 0.10
N LYS A 123 -0.48 -15.64 -0.80
CA LYS A 123 0.67 -16.52 -0.55
C LYS A 123 1.93 -15.74 -0.22
N THR A 124 2.18 -14.64 -0.93
CA THR A 124 3.32 -13.74 -0.72
C THR A 124 3.29 -13.07 0.67
N HIS A 125 2.10 -12.94 1.26
CA HIS A 125 1.86 -12.36 2.57
C HIS A 125 1.57 -13.40 3.68
N GLY A 126 1.82 -14.69 3.40
CA GLY A 126 1.78 -15.77 4.39
C GLY A 126 0.45 -16.48 4.55
N PHE A 127 -0.50 -16.30 3.62
CA PHE A 127 -1.78 -17.01 3.60
C PHE A 127 -1.76 -18.10 2.52
N SER A 128 -1.88 -19.36 2.92
CA SER A 128 -1.73 -20.51 2.02
C SER A 128 -3.03 -21.24 1.68
N ASP A 129 -4.11 -21.04 2.44
CA ASP A 129 -5.40 -21.67 2.16
C ASP A 129 -6.09 -20.99 0.97
N LYS A 130 -6.10 -21.69 -0.17
CA LYS A 130 -6.72 -21.21 -1.40
C LYS A 130 -8.24 -21.03 -1.27
N GLY A 131 -8.91 -21.92 -0.54
CA GLY A 131 -10.36 -21.85 -0.36
C GLY A 131 -10.75 -20.61 0.42
N GLU A 132 -10.04 -20.35 1.52
CA GLU A 132 -10.23 -19.14 2.32
C GLU A 132 -9.95 -17.86 1.52
N VAL A 133 -8.83 -17.83 0.77
CA VAL A 133 -8.46 -16.67 -0.06
C VAL A 133 -9.53 -16.39 -1.11
N LEU A 134 -10.02 -17.41 -1.81
CA LEU A 134 -11.06 -17.22 -2.82
C LEU A 134 -12.41 -16.83 -2.20
N GLY A 135 -12.73 -17.33 -1.01
CA GLY A 135 -13.90 -16.89 -0.25
C GLY A 135 -13.84 -15.39 0.07
N ARG A 136 -12.69 -14.91 0.58
CA ARG A 136 -12.47 -13.48 0.85
C ARG A 136 -12.48 -12.64 -0.44
N ALA A 137 -11.86 -13.14 -1.50
CA ALA A 137 -11.83 -12.45 -2.79
C ALA A 137 -13.24 -12.26 -3.36
N ARG A 138 -14.14 -13.24 -3.21
CA ARG A 138 -15.56 -13.11 -3.60
C ARG A 138 -16.25 -11.96 -2.88
N VAL A 139 -16.15 -11.94 -1.55
CA VAL A 139 -16.74 -10.87 -0.73
C VAL A 139 -16.21 -9.49 -1.13
N MET A 140 -14.90 -9.37 -1.40
CA MET A 140 -14.30 -8.10 -1.82
C MET A 140 -14.78 -7.66 -3.21
N LEU A 141 -14.85 -8.58 -4.18
CA LEU A 141 -15.34 -8.28 -5.53
C LEU A 141 -16.82 -7.87 -5.52
N GLU A 142 -17.64 -8.52 -4.72
CA GLU A 142 -19.05 -8.16 -4.55
C GLU A 142 -19.21 -6.77 -3.91
N ALA A 143 -18.39 -6.43 -2.91
CA ALA A 143 -18.40 -5.12 -2.26
C ALA A 143 -18.10 -3.96 -3.24
N VAL A 144 -17.32 -4.23 -4.29
CA VAL A 144 -17.04 -3.28 -5.37
C VAL A 144 -17.98 -3.45 -6.58
N LYS A 145 -19.11 -4.14 -6.42
CA LYS A 145 -20.16 -4.35 -7.44
C LYS A 145 -19.63 -5.07 -8.69
N LEU A 146 -18.86 -6.13 -8.51
CA LEU A 146 -18.44 -7.05 -9.56
C LEU A 146 -19.05 -8.44 -9.32
N ASP A 147 -19.38 -9.13 -10.41
CA ASP A 147 -19.74 -10.56 -10.37
C ASP A 147 -18.48 -11.37 -10.06
N ALA A 148 -18.36 -11.83 -8.82
CA ALA A 148 -17.16 -12.49 -8.33
C ALA A 148 -16.85 -13.79 -9.06
N ASP A 149 -17.87 -14.64 -9.30
CA ASP A 149 -17.71 -15.92 -9.98
C ASP A 149 -17.17 -15.75 -11.39
N ARG A 150 -17.74 -14.76 -12.09
CA ARG A 150 -17.28 -14.41 -13.42
C ARG A 150 -15.88 -13.82 -13.38
N VAL A 151 -15.65 -12.76 -12.61
CA VAL A 151 -14.39 -12.00 -12.61
C VAL A 151 -13.20 -12.85 -12.18
N LEU A 152 -13.34 -13.71 -11.16
CA LEU A 152 -12.26 -14.59 -10.69
C LEU A 152 -11.74 -15.52 -11.79
N ASN A 153 -12.60 -15.91 -12.74
CA ASN A 153 -12.24 -16.80 -13.82
C ASN A 153 -11.77 -16.09 -15.10
N MET A 154 -11.87 -14.76 -15.15
CA MET A 154 -11.40 -13.94 -16.27
C MET A 154 -9.89 -13.70 -16.22
N TYR A 155 -9.32 -13.44 -17.39
CA TYR A 155 -8.01 -12.83 -17.54
C TYR A 155 -8.13 -11.30 -17.47
N PRO A 156 -7.09 -10.59 -17.00
CA PRO A 156 -7.11 -9.13 -16.95
C PRO A 156 -7.44 -8.47 -18.30
N ILE A 157 -7.05 -9.06 -19.43
CA ILE A 157 -7.36 -8.51 -20.76
C ILE A 157 -8.87 -8.49 -21.07
N GLU A 158 -9.67 -9.33 -20.40
CA GLU A 158 -11.11 -9.41 -20.59
C GLU A 158 -11.89 -8.43 -19.70
N LEU A 159 -11.20 -7.76 -18.77
CA LEU A 159 -11.78 -6.76 -17.87
C LEU A 159 -11.79 -5.38 -18.54
N SER A 160 -12.92 -4.66 -18.45
CA SER A 160 -12.94 -3.23 -18.78
C SER A 160 -12.02 -2.43 -17.84
N GLY A 161 -11.59 -1.22 -18.24
CA GLY A 161 -10.74 -0.37 -17.40
C GLY A 161 -11.31 -0.14 -15.99
N GLY A 162 -12.62 0.13 -15.89
CA GLY A 162 -13.29 0.29 -14.60
C GLY A 162 -13.46 -1.01 -13.80
N MET A 163 -13.49 -2.18 -14.46
CA MET A 163 -13.45 -3.47 -13.76
C MET A 163 -12.06 -3.75 -13.21
N LYS A 164 -11.00 -3.50 -14.00
CA LYS A 164 -9.61 -3.60 -13.54
C LYS A 164 -9.38 -2.74 -12.30
N GLN A 165 -9.75 -1.45 -12.35
CA GLN A 165 -9.58 -0.53 -11.23
C GLN A 165 -10.25 -0.99 -9.94
N ARG A 166 -11.41 -1.66 -10.04
CA ARG A 166 -12.13 -2.21 -8.88
C ARG A 166 -11.59 -3.56 -8.41
N THR A 167 -10.87 -4.28 -9.26
CA THR A 167 -10.29 -5.60 -8.94
C THR A 167 -8.97 -5.48 -8.18
N LEU A 168 -8.24 -4.39 -8.41
CA LEU A 168 -6.96 -4.07 -7.78
C LEU A 168 -7.09 -3.72 -6.29
#